data_AF-A0A2Y9AQK6-F1
#
_entry.id   AF-A0A2Y9AQK6-F1
#
_cell.length_a   1.000
_cell.length_b   1.000
_cell.length_c   1.000
_cell.angle_alpha   90.00
_cell.angle_beta   90.00
_cell.angle_gamma   90.00
#
_symmetry.space_group_name_H-M   'P 1'
#
loop_
_entity.id
_entity.type
_entity.pdbx_description
1 polymer ?
#
loop_
_entity_poly.entity_id
_entity_poly.type
_entity_poly.pdbx_seq_one_letter_code
_entity_poly.pdbx_strand_id
1 'polypeptide(L)' 'MPKRNGRALWEDGLKECTGTVSMGSGMLDAQPCGFNTRFEETPGTNPEELVAAAPAACFSMAASR' A
#
# COMPACT_ATOMS: atom_id res chain seq x y z
N MET A 1 15.14 14.44 -11.77
CA MET A 1 14.22 13.28 -11.69
C MET A 1 13.14 13.59 -10.66
N PRO A 2 11.84 13.44 -11.00
CA PRO A 2 10.78 13.62 -10.02
C PRO A 2 10.87 12.55 -8.92
N LYS A 3 10.80 12.97 -7.65
CA LYS A 3 10.77 12.06 -6.51
C LYS A 3 9.32 11.71 -6.19
N ARG A 4 9.02 10.42 -6.06
CA ARG A 4 7.74 9.92 -5.54
C ARG A 4 7.97 9.38 -4.14
N ASN A 5 7.09 9.72 -3.21
CA ASN A 5 7.18 9.35 -1.81
C ASN A 5 5.90 8.64 -1.37
N GLY A 6 6.08 7.77 -0.37
CA GLY A 6 5.01 7.12 0.38
C GLY A 6 5.47 7.03 1.83
N ARG A 7 4.52 6.91 2.75
CA ARG A 7 4.78 6.77 4.19
C ARG A 7 3.82 5.75 4.77
N ALA A 8 4.29 5.06 5.79
CA ALA A 8 3.47 4.20 6.63
C ALA A 8 3.68 4.64 8.09
N LEU A 9 2.59 4.63 8.86
CA LEU A 9 2.59 4.83 10.30
C LEU A 9 2.07 3.55 10.94
N TRP A 10 2.70 3.13 12.02
CA TRP A 10 2.37 1.90 12.72
C TRP A 10 2.39 2.20 14.21
N GLU A 11 1.29 1.90 14.90
CA GLU A 11 1.10 2.13 16.33
C GLU A 11 0.68 0.82 17.00
N ASP A 12 1.11 0.60 18.25
CA ASP A 12 0.83 -0.61 19.04
C ASP A 12 1.51 -1.92 18.58
N GLY A 13 1.09 -3.04 19.18
CA GLY A 13 1.62 -4.39 18.96
C GLY A 13 1.13 -5.05 17.67
N LEU A 14 1.79 -6.11 17.21
CA LEU A 14 1.60 -6.66 15.86
C LEU A 14 0.15 -7.04 15.50
N LYS A 15 -0.64 -7.59 16.43
CA LYS A 15 -2.01 -8.08 16.15
C LYS A 15 -3.08 -7.02 16.39
N GLU A 16 -2.89 -6.19 17.40
CA GLU A 16 -3.79 -5.08 17.75
C GLU A 16 -3.49 -3.81 16.95
N CYS A 17 -2.37 -3.78 16.20
CA CYS A 17 -1.92 -2.59 15.49
C CYS A 17 -2.92 -2.12 14.44
N THR A 18 -3.19 -0.82 14.52
CA THR A 18 -3.78 -0.04 13.44
C THR A 18 -2.69 0.73 12.72
N GLY A 19 -2.20 0.17 11.60
CA GLY A 19 -1.28 0.86 10.72
C GLY A 19 -2.04 1.70 9.70
N THR A 20 -1.40 2.75 9.19
CA THR A 20 -1.90 3.51 8.04
C THR A 20 -0.83 3.70 6.99
N VAL A 21 -1.25 3.79 5.73
CA VAL A 21 -0.38 4.08 4.58
C VAL A 21 -0.87 5.30 3.82
N SER A 22 0.06 6.10 3.32
CA SER A 22 -0.24 7.28 2.51
C SER A 22 0.76 7.44 1.37
N MET A 23 0.30 7.99 0.26
CA MET A 23 1.11 8.27 -0.93
C MET A 23 1.19 9.77 -1.17
N GLY A 24 2.33 10.27 -1.64
CA GLY A 24 2.50 11.69 -1.98
C GLY A 24 1.61 12.19 -3.11
N SER A 25 1.04 11.29 -3.90
CA SER A 25 0.03 11.62 -4.90
C SER A 25 -1.35 11.93 -4.30
N GLY A 26 -1.59 11.59 -3.03
CA GLY A 26 -2.91 11.63 -2.41
C GLY A 26 -3.83 10.45 -2.77
N MET A 27 -3.37 9.50 -3.59
CA MET A 27 -4.17 8.31 -3.96
C MET A 27 -4.54 7.46 -2.75
N LEU A 28 -3.60 7.32 -1.81
CA LEU A 28 -3.88 6.81 -0.47
C LEU A 28 -3.61 7.94 0.52
N ASP A 29 -4.60 8.25 1.33
CA ASP A 29 -4.48 9.17 2.46
C ASP A 29 -4.90 8.46 3.74
N ALA A 30 -3.94 8.31 4.66
CA ALA A 30 -4.06 7.57 5.92
C ALA A 30 -4.90 6.26 5.83
N GLN A 31 -4.72 5.47 4.75
CA GLN A 31 -5.53 4.27 4.53
C GLN A 31 -5.16 3.17 5.53
N PRO A 32 -6.14 2.55 6.20
CA PRO A 32 -5.87 1.47 7.15
C PRO A 32 -5.13 0.30 6.50
N CYS A 33 -4.06 -0.14 7.14
CA CYS A 33 -3.26 -1.30 6.78
C CYS A 33 -2.84 -1.98 8.08
N GLY A 34 -3.51 -3.06 8.46
CA GLY A 34 -3.32 -3.76 9.73
C GLY A 34 -2.97 -5.23 9.55
N PHE A 35 -2.90 -5.96 10.66
CA PHE A 35 -2.66 -7.41 10.63
C PHE A 35 -3.77 -8.16 9.90
N ASN A 36 -5.01 -7.82 10.19
CA ASN A 36 -6.21 -8.43 9.60
C ASN A 36 -6.32 -8.19 8.08
N THR A 37 -5.88 -7.04 7.56
CA THR A 37 -5.93 -6.76 6.11
C THR A 37 -4.75 -7.36 5.36
N ARG A 38 -3.70 -7.80 6.06
CA ARG A 38 -2.46 -8.34 5.48
C ARG A 38 -2.35 -9.86 5.57
N PHE A 39 -2.73 -10.44 6.70
CA PHE A 39 -2.53 -11.86 7.00
C PHE A 39 -3.83 -12.65 7.15
N GLU A 40 -4.98 -11.96 7.13
CA GLU A 40 -6.29 -12.58 7.18
C GLU A 40 -7.09 -12.18 5.92
N GLU A 41 -8.31 -12.69 5.80
CA GLU A 41 -9.17 -12.49 4.62
C GLU A 41 -9.98 -11.17 4.67
N THR A 42 -9.59 -10.22 5.54
CA THR A 42 -10.31 -8.94 5.63
C THR A 42 -9.93 -8.05 4.46
N PRO A 43 -10.88 -7.60 3.62
CA PRO A 43 -10.58 -6.67 2.54
C PRO A 43 -10.00 -5.36 3.08
N GLY A 44 -8.94 -4.86 2.45
CA GLY A 44 -8.30 -3.62 2.85
C GLY A 44 -6.96 -3.40 2.16
N THR A 45 -6.26 -2.32 2.52
CA THR A 45 -4.93 -2.07 1.94
C THR A 45 -3.91 -2.99 2.61
N ASN A 46 -3.04 -3.60 1.80
CA ASN A 46 -1.89 -4.36 2.25
C ASN A 46 -0.67 -4.10 1.34
N PRO A 47 0.56 -4.28 1.86
CA PRO A 47 1.78 -4.03 1.09
C PRO A 47 1.88 -4.90 -0.18
N GLU A 48 1.40 -6.14 -0.13
CA GLU A 48 1.54 -7.12 -1.20
C GLU A 48 0.76 -6.70 -2.46
N GLU A 49 -0.47 -6.20 -2.32
CA GLU A 49 -1.26 -5.63 -3.41
C GLU A 49 -0.59 -4.40 -4.03
N LEU A 50 -0.01 -3.52 -3.21
CA LEU A 50 0.71 -2.33 -3.70
C LEU A 50 1.96 -2.71 -4.49
N VAL A 51 2.71 -3.69 -4.01
CA VAL A 51 3.91 -4.22 -4.68
C VAL A 51 3.54 -5.03 -5.92
N ALA A 52 2.38 -5.67 -5.98
CA ALA A 52 1.91 -6.34 -7.19
C ALA A 52 1.41 -5.35 -8.25
N ALA A 53 0.70 -4.30 -7.83
CA ALA A 53 0.14 -3.29 -8.72
C ALA A 53 1.23 -2.45 -9.42
N ALA A 54 2.31 -2.10 -8.73
CA ALA A 54 3.39 -1.27 -9.28
C ALA A 54 4.09 -1.87 -10.53
N PRO A 55 4.62 -3.12 -10.51
CA PRO A 55 5.21 -3.75 -11.68
C PRO A 55 4.16 -4.10 -12.73
N ALA A 56 2.93 -4.45 -12.35
CA ALA A 56 1.84 -4.70 -13.31
C ALA A 56 1.54 -3.43 -14.13
N ALA A 57 1.37 -2.29 -13.47
CA ALA A 57 1.13 -1.02 -14.15
C ALA A 57 2.31 -0.61 -15.06
N CYS A 58 3.55 -0.77 -14.57
CA CYS A 58 4.75 -0.48 -15.36
C CYS A 58 4.86 -1.38 -16.59
N PHE A 59 4.65 -2.69 -16.42
CA PHE A 59 4.68 -3.66 -17.50
C PHE A 59 3.59 -3.40 -18.53
N SER A 60 2.34 -3.19 -18.10
CA SER A 60 1.23 -2.88 -19.01
C SER A 60 1.49 -1.59 -19.81
N MET A 61 2.07 -0.56 -19.18
CA MET A 61 2.44 0.68 -19.87
C MET A 61 3.58 0.46 -20.87
N ALA A 62 4.57 -0.37 -20.53
CA ALA A 62 5.66 -0.72 -21.43
C ALA A 62 5.17 -1.58 -22.61
N ALA A 63 4.20 -2.46 -22.36
CA ALA A 63 3.62 -3.37 -23.34
C ALA A 63 2.46 -2.77 -24.16
N SER A 64 1.99 -1.55 -23.85
CA SER A 64 0.89 -0.90 -24.58
C SER A 64 1.34 -0.31 -25.94
N ARG A 65 2.30 -0.96 -26.60
CA ARG A 65 2.77 -0.66 -27.96
C ARG A 65 2.60 -1.88 -28.84
#